data_AF-A0AAD8BI75-F1
#
_entry.id   AF-A0AAD8BI75-F1
#
_cell.length_a   1.000
_cell.length_b   1.000
_cell.length_c   1.000
_cell.angle_alpha   90.00
_cell.angle_beta   90.00
_cell.angle_gamma   90.00
#
_symmetry.space_group_name_H-M   'P 1'
#
loop_
_entity.id
_entity.type
_entity.pdbx_description
1 polymer ?
#
loop_
_entity_poly.entity_id
_entity_poly.type
_entity_poly.pdbx_seq_one_letter_code
_entity_poly.pdbx_strand_id
1 'polypeptide(L)'
;MFQSLPYRLNGSFYREEWFVVCADRESNGLKTYAHVVAFLLLAGLNAAHTVNDWLFYTDIKEMGKGIVYGEPDQDAARALLAFSIIGTLAFIFELTNLWRESFLEDGETSWLDSDLLSALVIWAVDIPQMIISFSLCREEPISVFQLGKACVIIIGIFVRILVSLVKYCNKNPSPHHVSYKVCIILGTIIEFVFALGIIVLTKTRLDDSSTTTTTILDDQRYFANVSIFGSAFTSARQI
;
A
#
# COMPACT_ATOMS: atom_id res chain seq x y z
N MET A 1 -34.44 -43.38 -22.61
CA MET A 1 -34.63 -43.09 -21.18
C MET A 1 -33.32 -42.56 -20.62
N PHE A 2 -33.07 -41.25 -20.78
CA PHE A 2 -32.06 -40.48 -20.05
C PHE A 2 -32.51 -39.03 -20.17
N GLN A 3 -33.18 -38.54 -19.11
CA GLN A 3 -33.54 -37.13 -18.97
C GLN A 3 -32.29 -36.39 -18.48
N SER A 4 -31.69 -35.60 -19.35
CA SER A 4 -30.70 -34.60 -18.99
C SER A 4 -31.41 -33.39 -18.37
N LEU A 5 -31.23 -33.21 -17.06
CA LEU A 5 -31.57 -31.99 -16.33
C LEU A 5 -30.61 -30.86 -16.75
N PRO A 6 -31.12 -29.67 -17.12
CA PRO A 6 -30.28 -28.49 -17.25
C PRO A 6 -30.05 -27.87 -15.85
N TYR A 7 -28.83 -28.00 -15.34
CA TYR A 7 -28.35 -27.19 -14.22
C TYR A 7 -28.21 -25.74 -14.69
N ARG A 8 -29.27 -24.95 -14.49
CA ARG A 8 -29.25 -23.49 -14.59
C ARG A 8 -28.83 -22.96 -13.22
N LEU A 9 -27.52 -22.84 -12.99
CA LEU A 9 -26.99 -22.14 -11.81
C LEU A 9 -27.34 -20.64 -11.96
N ASN A 10 -28.34 -20.23 -11.21
CA ASN A 10 -28.80 -18.85 -11.07
C ASN A 10 -27.68 -17.99 -10.46
N GLY A 11 -26.91 -17.31 -11.33
CA GLY A 11 -26.04 -16.18 -10.96
C GLY A 11 -26.80 -14.88 -10.67
N SER A 12 -28.01 -14.97 -10.12
CA SER A 12 -28.90 -13.81 -9.88
C SER A 12 -28.83 -13.29 -8.45
N PHE A 13 -28.18 -14.01 -7.52
CA PHE A 13 -28.27 -13.70 -6.10
C PHE A 13 -27.31 -12.58 -5.62
N TYR A 14 -26.27 -12.24 -6.39
CA TYR A 14 -25.39 -11.10 -6.07
C TYR A 14 -25.85 -9.76 -6.66
N ARG A 15 -26.96 -9.74 -7.41
CA ARG A 15 -27.38 -8.57 -8.19
C ARG A 15 -28.32 -7.63 -7.42
N GLU A 16 -29.03 -8.10 -6.40
CA GLU A 16 -30.15 -7.35 -5.82
C GLU A 16 -29.80 -6.45 -4.62
N GLU A 17 -28.78 -6.77 -3.81
CA GLU A 17 -28.48 -5.94 -2.61
C GLU A 17 -27.71 -4.64 -2.93
N TRP A 18 -26.85 -4.65 -3.96
CA TRP A 18 -26.10 -3.45 -4.37
C TRP A 18 -26.94 -2.43 -5.12
N PHE A 19 -28.10 -2.85 -5.65
CA PHE A 19 -28.97 -2.01 -6.49
C PHE A 19 -29.72 -0.94 -5.69
N VAL A 20 -29.97 -1.18 -4.39
CA VAL A 20 -30.73 -0.26 -3.53
C VAL A 20 -29.95 1.02 -3.21
N VAL A 21 -28.61 0.98 -3.20
CA VAL A 21 -27.77 2.14 -2.84
C VAL A 21 -27.69 3.18 -3.96
N CYS A 22 -27.86 2.79 -5.23
CA CYS A 22 -27.78 3.72 -6.36
C CYS A 22 -29.16 4.27 -6.79
N ALA A 23 -30.23 4.00 -6.04
CA ALA A 23 -31.62 4.22 -6.47
C ALA A 23 -32.18 5.65 -6.26
N ASP A 24 -31.33 6.68 -6.17
CA ASP A 24 -31.79 8.07 -6.18
C ASP A 24 -31.03 8.87 -7.27
N ARG A 25 -31.57 8.83 -8.50
CA ARG A 25 -31.34 9.85 -9.55
C ARG A 25 -32.07 11.11 -9.07
N GLU A 26 -31.54 12.33 -9.12
CA GLU A 26 -31.06 13.02 -10.31
C GLU A 26 -30.52 14.41 -9.91
N SER A 27 -29.21 14.65 -10.06
CA SER A 27 -28.65 15.98 -10.29
C SER A 27 -27.29 15.78 -10.97
N ASN A 28 -27.14 16.28 -12.19
CA ASN A 28 -25.89 16.17 -12.95
C ASN A 28 -24.70 16.76 -12.17
N GLY A 29 -24.93 17.76 -11.32
CA GLY A 29 -23.90 18.32 -10.45
C GLY A 29 -23.35 17.35 -9.40
N LEU A 30 -24.19 16.46 -8.84
CA LEU A 30 -23.75 15.50 -7.83
C LEU A 30 -22.82 14.42 -8.43
N LYS A 31 -23.07 14.03 -9.67
CA LYS A 31 -22.23 13.06 -10.40
C LYS A 31 -20.85 13.63 -10.69
N THR A 32 -20.79 14.85 -11.22
CA THR A 32 -19.51 15.53 -11.48
C THR A 32 -18.74 15.76 -10.19
N TYR A 33 -19.41 16.18 -9.11
CA TYR A 33 -18.78 16.33 -7.80
C TYR A 33 -18.22 15.01 -7.27
N ALA A 34 -18.97 13.92 -7.34
CA ALA A 34 -18.51 12.60 -6.90
C ALA A 34 -17.27 12.12 -7.67
N HIS A 35 -17.21 12.36 -8.98
CA HIS A 35 -16.03 12.05 -9.80
C HIS A 35 -14.81 12.88 -9.40
N VAL A 36 -14.99 14.19 -9.18
CA VAL A 36 -13.91 15.08 -8.73
C VAL A 36 -13.38 14.66 -7.37
N VAL A 37 -14.28 14.33 -6.42
CA VAL A 37 -13.88 13.85 -5.08
C VAL A 37 -13.14 12.51 -5.18
N ALA A 38 -13.66 11.55 -5.97
CA ALA A 38 -13.02 10.27 -6.20
C ALA A 38 -11.61 10.44 -6.81
N PHE A 39 -11.46 11.34 -7.78
CA PHE A 39 -10.19 11.69 -8.38
C PHE A 39 -9.21 12.28 -7.36
N LEU A 40 -9.64 13.24 -6.55
CA LEU A 40 -8.79 13.88 -5.52
C LEU A 40 -8.36 12.88 -4.44
N LEU A 41 -9.26 11.99 -4.02
CA LEU A 41 -8.94 10.96 -3.03
C LEU A 41 -7.89 9.97 -3.58
N LEU A 42 -8.05 9.50 -4.82
CA LEU A 42 -7.09 8.60 -5.43
C LEU A 42 -5.74 9.29 -5.67
N ALA A 43 -5.75 10.54 -6.15
CA ALA A 43 -4.54 11.33 -6.35
C ALA A 43 -3.78 11.54 -5.04
N GLY A 44 -4.47 11.92 -3.97
CA GLY A 44 -3.88 12.12 -2.65
C GLY A 44 -3.31 10.82 -2.06
N LEU A 45 -4.05 9.72 -2.21
CA LEU A 45 -3.61 8.40 -1.77
C LEU A 45 -2.32 7.97 -2.48
N ASN A 46 -2.29 8.07 -3.80
CA ASN A 46 -1.13 7.65 -4.57
C ASN A 46 0.08 8.56 -4.37
N ALA A 47 -0.15 9.85 -4.11
CA ALA A 47 0.91 10.76 -3.66
C ALA A 47 1.48 10.31 -2.30
N ALA A 48 0.62 9.93 -1.35
CA ALA A 48 1.07 9.39 -0.07
C ALA A 48 1.86 8.08 -0.22
N HIS A 49 1.44 7.18 -1.10
CA HIS A 49 2.21 5.96 -1.44
C HIS A 49 3.59 6.31 -1.98
N THR A 50 3.64 7.19 -2.98
CA THR A 50 4.90 7.62 -3.61
C THR A 50 5.84 8.23 -2.57
N VAL A 51 5.35 9.19 -1.77
CA VAL A 51 6.15 9.82 -0.71
C VAL A 51 6.66 8.77 0.28
N ASN A 52 5.81 7.85 0.71
CA ASN A 52 6.20 6.82 1.66
C ASN A 52 7.23 5.83 1.08
N ASP A 53 7.15 5.49 -0.21
CA ASP A 53 8.14 4.64 -0.89
C ASP A 53 9.51 5.31 -0.98
N TRP A 54 9.53 6.61 -1.31
CA TRP A 54 10.77 7.39 -1.34
C TRP A 54 11.38 7.58 0.04
N LEU A 55 10.56 7.83 1.06
CA LEU A 55 11.01 7.92 2.45
C LEU A 55 11.56 6.58 2.93
N PHE A 56 10.88 5.46 2.63
CA PHE A 56 11.35 4.13 2.97
C PHE A 56 12.68 3.77 2.28
N TYR A 57 12.85 4.13 1.01
CA TYR A 57 14.13 3.98 0.33
C TYR A 57 15.24 4.82 0.96
N THR A 58 14.93 6.06 1.32
CA THR A 58 15.91 6.97 1.95
C THR A 58 16.36 6.42 3.29
N ASP A 59 15.42 5.91 4.10
CA ASP A 59 15.69 5.29 5.39
C ASP A 59 16.63 4.08 5.24
N ILE A 60 16.33 3.12 4.36
CA ILE A 60 17.20 1.95 4.11
C ILE A 60 18.60 2.38 3.63
N LYS A 61 18.67 3.41 2.78
CA LYS A 61 19.95 3.92 2.28
C LYS A 61 20.79 4.55 3.39
N GLU A 62 20.15 5.27 4.32
CA GLU A 62 20.80 5.96 5.44
C GLU A 62 21.15 5.00 6.59
N MET A 63 20.43 3.88 6.74
CA MET A 63 20.76 2.80 7.69
C MET A 63 22.10 2.09 7.40
N GLY A 64 22.87 2.54 6.41
CA GLY A 64 24.12 1.93 5.95
C GLY A 64 25.06 1.47 7.07
N LYS A 65 25.79 0.37 6.82
CA LYS A 65 26.76 -0.31 7.72
C LYS A 65 26.56 0.00 9.21
N GLY A 66 25.39 -0.37 9.73
CA GLY A 66 25.16 -0.38 11.16
C GLY A 66 26.20 -1.26 11.84
N ILE A 67 26.85 -0.75 12.88
CA ILE A 67 27.94 -1.43 13.61
C ILE A 67 27.49 -2.78 14.23
N VAL A 68 26.17 -2.98 14.37
CA VAL A 68 25.56 -4.14 15.06
C VAL A 68 24.81 -5.09 14.12
N TYR A 69 24.18 -4.60 13.05
CA TYR A 69 23.26 -5.39 12.21
C TYR A 69 23.84 -5.81 10.85
N GLY A 70 25.05 -5.35 10.51
CA GLY A 70 25.67 -5.63 9.22
C GLY A 70 25.26 -4.64 8.13
N GLU A 71 25.77 -4.83 6.92
CA GLU A 71 25.37 -4.02 5.77
C GLU A 71 24.03 -4.55 5.25
N PRO A 72 22.98 -3.72 5.11
CA PRO A 72 21.72 -4.17 4.54
C PRO A 72 21.95 -4.72 3.14
N ASP A 73 21.15 -5.71 2.74
CA ASP A 73 21.27 -6.32 1.42
C ASP A 73 21.12 -5.25 0.32
N GLN A 74 22.23 -4.95 -0.35
CA GLN A 74 22.26 -3.91 -1.37
C GLN A 74 21.31 -4.25 -2.53
N ASP A 75 21.01 -5.53 -2.75
CA ASP A 75 20.10 -5.96 -3.79
C ASP A 75 18.65 -5.61 -3.44
N ALA A 76 18.25 -5.75 -2.17
CA ALA A 76 16.92 -5.33 -1.70
C ALA A 76 16.73 -3.81 -1.82
N ALA A 77 17.73 -3.01 -1.46
CA ALA A 77 17.68 -1.56 -1.59
C ALA A 77 17.59 -1.11 -3.06
N ARG A 78 18.33 -1.77 -3.97
CA ARG A 78 18.25 -1.50 -5.42
C ARG A 78 16.91 -1.92 -6.01
N ALA A 79 16.38 -3.07 -5.61
CA ALA A 79 15.05 -3.51 -6.02
C ALA A 79 13.97 -2.52 -5.57
N LEU A 80 14.04 -2.06 -4.31
CA LEU A 80 13.10 -1.07 -3.78
C LEU A 80 13.13 0.24 -4.57
N LEU A 81 14.32 0.75 -4.90
CA LEU A 81 14.47 1.93 -5.75
C LEU A 81 13.82 1.72 -7.12
N ALA A 82 14.10 0.58 -7.77
CA ALA A 82 13.54 0.27 -9.08
C ALA A 82 12.00 0.23 -9.03
N PHE A 83 11.42 -0.44 -8.03
CA PHE A 83 9.97 -0.48 -7.85
C PHE A 83 9.38 0.89 -7.47
N SER A 84 10.09 1.76 -6.75
CA SER A 84 9.63 3.11 -6.45
C SER A 84 9.57 3.99 -7.71
N ILE A 85 10.57 3.89 -8.59
CA ILE A 85 10.56 4.58 -9.89
C ILE A 85 9.42 4.06 -10.78
N ILE A 86 9.31 2.73 -10.91
CA ILE A 86 8.24 2.10 -11.70
C ILE A 86 6.87 2.48 -11.13
N GLY A 87 6.71 2.47 -9.81
CA GLY A 87 5.49 2.87 -9.12
C GLY A 87 5.12 4.33 -9.38
N THR A 88 6.09 5.23 -9.33
CA THR A 88 5.87 6.65 -9.64
C THR A 88 5.39 6.83 -11.10
N LEU A 89 6.00 6.12 -12.05
CA LEU A 89 5.58 6.17 -13.46
C LEU A 89 4.18 5.57 -13.68
N ALA A 90 3.90 4.43 -13.05
CA ALA A 90 2.60 3.78 -13.10
C ALA A 90 1.51 4.68 -12.50
N PHE A 91 1.82 5.38 -11.41
CA PHE A 91 0.93 6.36 -10.79
C PHE A 91 0.63 7.53 -11.73
N ILE A 92 1.65 8.15 -12.34
CA ILE A 92 1.43 9.26 -13.28
C ILE A 92 0.52 8.81 -14.43
N PHE A 93 0.72 7.58 -14.92
CA PHE A 93 -0.12 7.01 -15.96
C PHE A 93 -1.57 6.77 -15.49
N GLU A 94 -1.77 6.23 -14.29
CA GLU A 94 -3.10 6.05 -13.68
C GLU A 94 -3.84 7.37 -13.49
N LEU A 95 -3.15 8.38 -12.95
CA LEU A 95 -3.70 9.70 -12.74
C LEU A 95 -4.07 10.39 -14.05
N THR A 96 -3.22 10.27 -15.07
CA THR A 96 -3.49 10.84 -16.40
C THR A 96 -4.67 10.16 -17.07
N ASN A 97 -4.76 8.83 -16.96
CA ASN A 97 -5.87 8.07 -17.54
C ASN A 97 -7.20 8.38 -16.83
N LEU A 98 -7.19 8.47 -15.49
CA LEU A 98 -8.37 8.83 -14.71
C LEU A 98 -8.79 10.29 -14.94
N TRP A 99 -7.84 11.22 -15.03
CA TRP A 99 -8.12 12.61 -15.39
C TRP A 99 -8.81 12.69 -16.74
N ARG A 100 -8.30 11.97 -17.75
CA ARG A 100 -8.96 11.89 -19.06
C ARG A 100 -10.37 11.32 -18.97
N GLU A 101 -10.55 10.20 -18.27
CA GLU A 101 -11.87 9.57 -18.10
C GLU A 101 -12.87 10.50 -17.37
N SER A 102 -12.39 11.34 -16.46
CA SER A 102 -13.26 12.18 -15.61
C SER A 102 -13.61 13.54 -16.24
N PHE A 103 -12.73 14.11 -17.08
CA PHE A 103 -12.86 15.50 -17.54
C PHE A 103 -13.00 15.67 -19.06
N LEU A 104 -12.69 14.65 -19.88
CA LEU A 104 -13.02 14.68 -21.31
C LEU A 104 -14.39 14.02 -21.52
N GLU A 105 -15.44 14.84 -21.63
CA GLU A 105 -16.83 14.41 -21.84
C GLU A 105 -17.09 13.71 -23.19
N ASP A 106 -16.18 13.87 -24.17
CA ASP A 106 -16.44 13.49 -25.56
C ASP A 106 -15.65 12.26 -26.02
N GLY A 107 -16.10 11.07 -25.64
CA GLY A 107 -15.98 9.84 -26.45
C GLY A 107 -14.58 9.31 -26.80
N GLU A 108 -13.50 9.98 -26.38
CA GLU A 108 -12.15 9.46 -26.56
C GLU A 108 -11.99 8.28 -25.61
N THR A 109 -11.94 7.08 -26.21
CA THR A 109 -11.68 5.83 -25.49
C THR A 109 -10.44 6.02 -24.63
N SER A 110 -10.57 5.88 -23.30
CA SER A 110 -9.41 5.85 -22.41
C SER A 110 -8.41 4.85 -22.98
N TRP A 111 -7.13 5.21 -22.96
CA TRP A 111 -6.09 4.43 -23.64
C TRP A 111 -6.04 3.00 -23.10
N LEU A 112 -6.34 2.87 -21.81
CA LEU A 112 -6.51 1.61 -21.12
C LEU A 112 -7.74 1.67 -20.22
N ASP A 113 -8.36 0.52 -19.98
CA ASP A 113 -9.38 0.40 -18.94
C ASP A 113 -8.74 0.75 -17.58
N SER A 114 -9.33 1.70 -16.87
CA SER A 114 -8.84 2.15 -15.57
C SER A 114 -8.81 1.01 -14.54
N ASP A 115 -9.74 0.03 -14.64
CA ASP A 115 -9.76 -1.13 -13.75
C ASP A 115 -8.57 -2.07 -14.04
N LEU A 116 -8.24 -2.27 -15.32
CA LEU A 116 -7.07 -3.06 -15.72
C LEU A 116 -5.77 -2.40 -15.26
N LEU A 117 -5.67 -1.08 -15.43
CA LEU A 117 -4.48 -0.35 -15.04
C LEU A 117 -4.27 -0.43 -13.52
N SER A 118 -5.33 -0.22 -12.74
CA SER A 118 -5.26 -0.32 -11.28
C SER A 118 -4.88 -1.74 -10.82
N ALA A 119 -5.45 -2.77 -11.46
CA ALA A 119 -5.03 -4.15 -11.21
C ALA A 119 -3.55 -4.37 -11.51
N LEU A 120 -3.04 -3.82 -12.63
CA LEU A 120 -1.64 -3.94 -13.00
C LEU A 120 -0.73 -3.25 -11.97
N VAL A 121 -1.09 -2.05 -11.49
CA VAL A 121 -0.32 -1.35 -10.44
C VAL A 121 -0.25 -2.19 -9.17
N ILE A 122 -1.37 -2.74 -8.71
CA ILE A 122 -1.43 -3.59 -7.51
C ILE A 122 -0.48 -4.80 -7.65
N TRP A 123 -0.57 -5.52 -8.77
CA TRP A 123 0.16 -6.76 -8.96
C TRP A 123 1.65 -6.55 -9.31
N ALA A 124 1.97 -5.52 -10.09
CA ALA A 124 3.33 -5.29 -10.58
C ALA A 124 4.16 -4.37 -9.67
N VAL A 125 3.52 -3.55 -8.84
CA VAL A 125 4.19 -2.55 -8.00
C VAL A 125 3.92 -2.84 -6.52
N ASP A 126 2.66 -2.78 -6.10
CA ASP A 126 2.32 -2.78 -4.67
C ASP A 126 2.69 -4.11 -4.00
N ILE A 127 2.30 -5.25 -4.59
CA ILE A 127 2.58 -6.58 -4.04
C ILE A 127 4.10 -6.85 -3.94
N PRO A 128 4.92 -6.69 -5.01
CA PRO A 128 6.36 -6.87 -4.91
C PRO A 128 7.02 -5.98 -3.85
N GLN A 129 6.63 -4.71 -3.77
CA GLN A 129 7.16 -3.81 -2.75
C GLN A 129 6.76 -4.24 -1.33
N MET A 130 5.54 -4.76 -1.14
CA MET A 130 5.09 -5.27 0.15
C MET A 130 5.82 -6.54 0.57
N ILE A 131 6.14 -7.42 -0.38
CA ILE A 131 6.95 -8.61 -0.12
C ILE A 131 8.37 -8.21 0.33
N ILE A 132 8.98 -7.23 -0.34
CA ILE A 132 10.29 -6.70 0.06
C ILE A 132 10.21 -6.08 1.45
N SER A 133 9.23 -5.21 1.70
CA SER A 133 9.01 -4.57 3.00
C SER A 133 8.82 -5.59 4.13
N PHE A 134 8.02 -6.63 3.88
CA PHE A 134 7.78 -7.69 4.86
C PHE A 134 9.04 -8.54 5.11
N SER A 135 9.84 -8.79 4.08
CA SER A 135 11.09 -9.56 4.21
C SER A 135 12.11 -8.80 5.07
N LEU A 136 12.22 -7.48 4.89
CA LEU A 136 13.10 -6.62 5.68
C LEU A 136 12.67 -6.51 7.15
N CYS A 137 11.38 -6.67 7.46
CA CYS A 137 10.89 -6.68 8.85
C CYS A 137 11.50 -7.81 9.70
N ARG A 138 12.04 -8.87 9.08
CA ARG A 138 12.63 -10.00 9.80
C ARG A 138 14.00 -9.67 10.37
N GLU A 139 14.80 -8.88 9.64
CA GLU A 139 16.24 -8.73 9.90
C GLU A 139 16.56 -7.47 10.74
N GLU A 140 15.76 -6.41 10.62
CA GLU A 140 16.05 -5.11 11.25
C GLU A 140 14.89 -4.64 12.16
N PRO A 141 15.14 -3.72 13.13
CA PRO A 141 14.07 -3.07 13.89
C PRO A 141 13.07 -2.41 12.94
N ILE A 142 11.78 -2.56 13.25
CA ILE A 142 10.71 -2.15 12.35
C ILE A 142 10.74 -0.63 12.16
N SER A 143 10.90 -0.21 10.90
CA SER A 143 10.98 1.20 10.54
C SER A 143 9.59 1.85 10.64
N VAL A 144 9.56 3.09 11.14
CA VAL A 144 8.33 3.91 11.20
C VAL A 144 7.69 4.05 9.81
N PHE A 145 8.49 4.02 8.75
CA PHE A 145 8.01 4.12 7.37
C PHE A 145 7.33 2.83 6.87
N GLN A 146 7.67 1.66 7.42
CA GLN A 146 6.95 0.41 7.12
C GLN A 146 5.55 0.42 7.74
N LEU A 147 5.42 0.93 8.96
CA LEU A 147 4.13 1.15 9.60
C LEU A 147 3.31 2.21 8.83
N GLY A 148 3.96 3.31 8.42
CA GLY A 148 3.38 4.31 7.54
C GLY A 148 2.82 3.69 6.26
N LYS A 149 3.58 2.80 5.61
CA LYS A 149 3.14 2.08 4.41
C LYS A 149 1.88 1.26 4.66
N ALA A 150 1.86 0.49 5.75
CA ALA A 150 0.72 -0.33 6.12
C ALA A 150 -0.55 0.53 6.35
N CYS A 151 -0.41 1.68 7.01
CA CYS A 151 -1.52 2.62 7.20
C CYS A 151 -2.03 3.20 5.88
N VAL A 152 -1.13 3.64 4.99
CA VAL A 152 -1.50 4.17 3.67
C VAL A 152 -2.22 3.11 2.84
N ILE A 153 -1.75 1.87 2.85
CA ILE A 153 -2.41 0.74 2.18
C ILE A 153 -3.83 0.55 2.70
N ILE A 154 -4.02 0.47 4.02
CA ILE A 154 -5.35 0.27 4.61
C ILE A 154 -6.30 1.40 4.18
N ILE A 155 -5.87 2.66 4.26
CA ILE A 155 -6.64 3.81 3.78
C ILE A 155 -6.93 3.67 2.28
N GLY A 156 -5.95 3.20 1.51
CA GLY A 156 -6.09 2.99 0.08
C GLY A 156 -7.13 1.96 -0.31
N ILE A 157 -7.25 0.88 0.44
CA ILE A 157 -8.32 -0.12 0.27
C ILE A 157 -9.70 0.56 0.39
N PHE A 158 -9.90 1.37 1.42
CA PHE A 158 -11.16 2.09 1.60
C PHE A 158 -11.45 3.05 0.44
N VAL A 159 -10.44 3.81 -0.01
CA VAL A 159 -10.58 4.72 -1.15
C VAL A 159 -10.92 3.95 -2.45
N ARG A 160 -10.23 2.84 -2.73
CA ARG A 160 -10.50 2.00 -3.92
C ARG A 160 -11.92 1.43 -3.92
N ILE A 161 -12.44 1.02 -2.76
CA ILE A 161 -13.85 0.59 -2.60
C ILE A 161 -14.81 1.75 -2.91
N LEU A 162 -14.57 2.94 -2.37
CA LEU A 162 -15.40 4.12 -2.63
C LEU A 162 -15.40 4.51 -4.11
N VAL A 163 -14.23 4.54 -4.76
CA VAL A 163 -14.10 4.85 -6.19
C VAL A 163 -14.84 3.80 -7.03
N SER A 164 -14.71 2.52 -6.69
CA SER A 164 -15.40 1.41 -7.36
C SER A 164 -16.93 1.53 -7.24
N LEU A 165 -17.42 1.96 -6.07
CA LEU A 165 -18.84 2.20 -5.84
C LEU A 165 -19.37 3.36 -6.68
N VAL A 166 -18.65 4.49 -6.72
CA VAL A 166 -19.00 5.66 -7.54
C VAL A 166 -19.05 5.30 -9.03
N LYS A 167 -18.05 4.53 -9.51
CA LYS A 167 -18.02 4.05 -10.90
C LYS A 167 -19.18 3.09 -11.20
N TYR A 168 -19.50 2.18 -10.28
CA TYR A 168 -20.59 1.22 -10.44
C TYR A 168 -21.96 1.90 -10.54
N CYS A 169 -22.24 2.91 -9.72
CA CYS A 169 -23.51 3.64 -9.80
C CYS A 169 -23.67 4.46 -11.09
N ASN A 170 -22.58 4.79 -11.80
CA ASN A 170 -22.62 5.65 -12.99
C ASN A 170 -22.60 4.90 -14.33
N LYS A 171 -22.13 3.64 -14.38
CA LYS A 171 -21.93 2.90 -15.65
C LYS A 171 -22.75 1.62 -15.67
N ASN A 172 -23.40 1.32 -16.80
CA ASN A 172 -24.05 0.03 -17.00
C ASN A 172 -22.99 -1.09 -16.99
N PRO A 173 -23.21 -2.21 -16.27
CA PRO A 173 -22.21 -3.25 -16.11
C PRO A 173 -21.94 -3.97 -17.44
N SER A 174 -20.73 -3.83 -17.97
CA SER A 174 -20.23 -4.65 -19.09
C SER A 174 -19.60 -5.95 -18.56
N PRO A 175 -19.77 -7.11 -19.23
CA PRO A 175 -19.34 -8.41 -18.73
C PRO A 175 -17.81 -8.56 -18.57
N HIS A 176 -16.99 -7.81 -19.32
CA HIS A 176 -15.53 -7.85 -19.17
C HIS A 176 -15.03 -7.22 -17.84
N HIS A 177 -15.82 -6.38 -17.18
CA HIS A 177 -15.44 -5.78 -15.89
C HIS A 177 -15.35 -6.80 -14.75
N VAL A 178 -15.98 -7.96 -14.86
CA VAL A 178 -16.06 -8.91 -13.73
C VAL A 178 -14.68 -9.51 -13.44
N SER A 179 -13.93 -9.90 -14.46
CA SER A 179 -12.61 -10.53 -14.29
C SER A 179 -11.59 -9.56 -13.66
N TYR A 180 -11.57 -8.30 -14.10
CA TYR A 180 -10.66 -7.29 -13.55
C TYR A 180 -11.01 -6.96 -12.10
N LYS A 181 -12.30 -6.88 -11.76
CA LYS A 181 -12.75 -6.69 -10.37
C LYS A 181 -12.29 -7.82 -9.45
N VAL A 182 -12.38 -9.06 -9.89
CA VAL A 182 -11.88 -10.21 -9.10
C VAL A 182 -10.37 -10.08 -8.90
N CYS A 183 -9.62 -9.67 -9.93
CA CYS A 183 -8.18 -9.46 -9.85
C CYS A 183 -7.79 -8.35 -8.85
N ILE A 184 -8.52 -7.22 -8.88
CA ILE A 184 -8.35 -6.12 -7.93
C ILE A 184 -8.66 -6.59 -6.51
N ILE A 185 -9.82 -7.22 -6.29
CA ILE A 185 -10.23 -7.70 -4.96
C ILE A 185 -9.20 -8.67 -4.39
N LEU A 186 -8.73 -9.62 -5.20
CA LEU A 186 -7.70 -10.58 -4.77
C LEU A 186 -6.39 -9.89 -4.39
N GLY A 187 -5.90 -8.97 -5.23
CA GLY A 187 -4.70 -8.21 -4.93
C GLY A 187 -4.83 -7.37 -3.65
N THR A 188 -5.98 -6.72 -3.49
CA THR A 188 -6.31 -5.90 -2.30
C THR A 188 -6.34 -6.74 -1.02
N ILE A 189 -6.87 -7.97 -1.08
CA ILE A 189 -6.86 -8.90 0.06
C ILE A 189 -5.42 -9.28 0.42
N ILE A 190 -4.58 -9.56 -0.58
CA ILE A 190 -3.16 -9.90 -0.35
C ILE A 190 -2.43 -8.73 0.32
N GLU A 191 -2.58 -7.51 -0.21
CA GLU A 191 -2.02 -6.29 0.39
C GLU A 191 -2.46 -6.12 1.84
N PHE A 192 -3.75 -6.33 2.12
CA PHE A 192 -4.29 -6.22 3.48
C PHE A 192 -3.65 -7.23 4.44
N VAL A 193 -3.47 -8.48 4.01
CA VAL A 193 -2.82 -9.51 4.83
C VAL A 193 -1.38 -9.12 5.14
N PHE A 194 -0.63 -8.60 4.16
CA PHE A 194 0.73 -8.11 4.40
C PHE A 194 0.76 -6.89 5.33
N ALA A 195 -0.14 -5.92 5.14
CA ALA A 195 -0.24 -4.75 6.00
C ALA A 195 -0.56 -5.13 7.45
N LEU A 196 -1.51 -6.04 7.66
CA LEU A 196 -1.79 -6.60 9.00
C LEU A 196 -0.59 -7.35 9.56
N GLY A 197 0.10 -8.15 8.75
CA GLY A 197 1.32 -8.85 9.15
C GLY A 197 2.38 -7.88 9.69
N ILE A 198 2.64 -6.79 8.98
CA ILE A 198 3.57 -5.74 9.42
C ILE A 198 3.11 -5.13 10.75
N ILE A 199 1.83 -4.76 10.87
CA ILE A 199 1.28 -4.16 12.10
C ILE A 199 1.40 -5.13 13.29
N VAL A 200 1.06 -6.41 13.11
CA VAL A 200 1.15 -7.42 14.17
C VAL A 200 2.60 -7.63 14.57
N LEU A 201 3.52 -7.77 13.62
CA LEU A 201 4.96 -7.88 13.91
C LEU A 201 5.51 -6.64 14.63
N THR A 202 4.97 -5.46 14.31
CA THR A 202 5.30 -4.21 15.01
C THR A 202 4.86 -4.26 16.46
N LYS A 203 3.63 -4.73 16.71
CA LYS A 203 3.07 -4.82 18.06
C LYS A 203 3.74 -5.89 18.91
N THR A 204 4.00 -7.07 18.37
CA THR A 204 4.65 -8.15 19.14
C THR A 204 6.06 -7.76 19.59
N ARG A 205 6.84 -7.07 18.73
CA ARG A 205 8.16 -6.56 19.14
C ARG A 205 8.08 -5.46 20.20
N LEU A 206 7.06 -4.61 20.15
CA LEU A 206 6.82 -3.61 21.19
C LEU A 206 6.49 -4.25 22.53
N ASP A 207 5.65 -5.28 22.57
CA ASP A 207 5.29 -5.98 23.81
C ASP A 207 6.47 -6.76 24.42
N ASP A 208 7.30 -7.42 23.59
CA ASP A 208 8.55 -8.03 24.04
C ASP A 208 9.53 -6.98 24.60
N SER A 209 9.61 -5.80 23.97
CA SER A 209 10.41 -4.69 24.49
C SER A 209 9.81 -4.04 25.74
N SER A 210 8.50 -4.11 25.95
CA SER A 210 7.81 -3.57 27.14
C SER A 210 8.12 -4.38 28.40
N THR A 211 8.37 -5.68 28.22
CA THR A 211 8.90 -6.57 29.27
C THR A 211 10.41 -6.36 29.49
N THR A 212 11.08 -5.66 28.56
CA THR A 212 12.54 -5.39 28.55
C THR A 212 12.85 -3.89 28.75
N THR A 213 11.85 -3.02 28.97
CA THR A 213 12.08 -1.58 29.20
C THR A 213 12.46 -1.28 30.64
N THR A 214 12.31 -2.25 31.55
CA THR A 214 13.00 -2.21 32.84
C THR A 214 14.50 -2.47 32.70
N THR A 215 14.97 -3.03 31.58
CA THR A 215 16.41 -3.27 31.32
C THR A 215 17.05 -2.22 30.39
N ILE A 216 16.33 -1.64 29.42
CA ILE A 216 16.91 -0.60 28.53
C ILE A 216 17.11 0.75 29.26
N LEU A 217 16.26 1.06 30.25
CA LEU A 217 16.48 2.21 31.14
C LEU A 217 17.70 1.99 32.06
N ASP A 218 18.11 0.73 32.27
CA ASP A 218 19.30 0.35 33.01
C ASP A 218 20.55 0.28 32.10
N ASP A 219 20.40 -0.05 30.81
CA ASP A 219 21.49 -0.03 29.82
C ASP A 219 21.99 1.39 29.55
N GLN A 220 21.12 2.41 29.50
CA GLN A 220 21.61 3.80 29.45
C GLN A 220 22.44 4.17 30.69
N ARG A 221 22.13 3.58 31.85
CA ARG A 221 22.89 3.76 33.09
C ARG A 221 24.19 2.97 33.08
N TYR A 222 24.19 1.79 32.45
CA TYR A 222 25.38 0.95 32.27
C TYR A 222 26.37 1.63 31.32
N PHE A 223 25.94 2.11 30.15
CA PHE A 223 26.81 2.84 29.21
C PHE A 223 27.25 4.21 29.72
N ALA A 224 26.47 4.89 30.58
CA ALA A 224 26.92 6.09 31.27
C ALA A 224 28.13 5.81 32.18
N ASN A 225 28.17 4.65 32.86
CA ASN A 225 29.29 4.27 33.72
C ASN A 225 30.49 3.67 32.96
N VAL A 226 30.30 3.09 31.77
CA VAL A 226 31.44 2.62 30.95
C VAL A 226 32.12 3.77 30.17
N SER A 227 31.42 4.88 29.93
CA SER A 227 31.99 6.07 29.27
C SER A 227 33.10 6.79 30.07
N ILE A 228 33.25 6.47 31.36
CA ILE A 228 34.30 7.03 32.24
C ILE A 228 35.68 6.41 31.93
N PHE A 229 35.75 5.22 31.33
CA PHE A 229 37.04 4.59 30.99
C PHE A 229 37.59 4.98 29.60
N GLY A 230 36.77 5.55 28.72
CA GLY A 230 37.22 6.03 27.40
C GLY A 230 37.90 7.41 27.43
N SER A 231 37.55 8.26 28.38
CA SER A 231 38.12 9.61 28.54
C SER A 231 39.40 9.63 29.38
N ALA A 232 39.65 8.61 30.20
CA ALA A 232 40.89 8.49 30.97
C ALA A 232 42.08 7.98 30.14
N PHE A 233 41.85 7.28 29.02
CA PHE A 233 42.94 6.69 28.22
C PHE A 233 43.54 7.66 27.17
N THR A 234 42.90 8.80 26.93
CA THR A 234 43.41 9.83 26.01
C THR A 234 44.28 10.88 26.71
N SER A 235 44.24 10.99 28.04
CA SER A 235 45.07 11.95 28.78
C SER A 235 46.41 11.40 29.27
N ALA A 236 46.68 10.09 29.12
CA ALA A 236 47.93 9.45 29.55
C ALA A 236 48.96 9.25 28.42
N ARG A 237 48.69 9.77 27.21
CA ARG A 237 49.57 9.65 26.03
C ARG A 237 50.20 11.00 25.64
N GLN A 238 50.57 11.80 26.64
CA GLN A 238 51.28 13.07 26.46
C GLN A 238 52.31 13.35 27.58
N ILE A 239 53.00 12.31 28.07
CA ILE A 239 54.28 12.46 28.78
C ILE A 239 55.31 11.57 28.10
#